data_AF-A0A4U9V2B5-F1
#
_entry.id   AF-A0A4U9V2B5-F1
#
_cell.length_a   1.000
_cell.length_b   1.000
_cell.length_c   1.000
_cell.angle_alpha   90.00
_cell.angle_beta   90.00
_cell.angle_gamma   90.00
#
_symmetry.space_group_name_H-M   'P 1'
#
loop_
_entity.id
_entity.type
_entity.pdbx_description
1 polymer ?
#
loop_
_entity_poly.entity_id
_entity_poly.type
_entity_poly.pdbx_seq_one_letter_code
_entity_poly.pdbx_strand_id
1 'polypeptide(L)'
;MLVILGYLVVLGTVFGGYMIVGGHLGALYQPAEFLIIGGAGVGAFIVGNNGKAIKSTLRALPKLMRRSKYNKELYMDSDGIAVSADGQIPPAGHVVT
;
A
#
# COMPACT_ATOMS: atom_id res chain seq x y z
N MET A 1 2.48 14.71 4.33
CA MET A 1 2.00 13.31 4.30
C MET A 1 0.49 13.31 4.54
N LEU A 2 -0.31 13.21 3.49
CA LEU A 2 -1.80 13.23 3.58
C LEU A 2 -2.37 12.00 4.30
N VAL A 3 -1.59 10.92 4.41
CA VAL A 3 -2.01 9.64 5.01
C VAL A 3 -2.41 9.78 6.49
N ILE A 4 -1.64 10.52 7.29
CA ILE A 4 -1.94 10.71 8.72
C ILE A 4 -3.24 11.51 8.88
N LEU A 5 -3.42 12.55 8.05
CA LEU A 5 -4.65 13.34 8.04
C LEU A 5 -5.86 12.47 7.63
N GLY A 6 -5.68 11.59 6.64
CA GLY A 6 -6.71 10.62 6.23
C GLY A 6 -7.14 9.71 7.38
N TYR A 7 -6.19 9.15 8.15
CA TYR A 7 -6.54 8.33 9.31
C TYR A 7 -7.34 9.10 10.37
N LEU A 8 -7.01 10.37 10.63
CA LEU A 8 -7.78 11.20 11.58
C LEU A 8 -9.21 11.43 11.11
N VAL A 9 -9.42 11.70 9.82
CA VAL A 9 -10.76 11.87 9.24
C VAL A 9 -11.57 10.57 9.32
N VAL A 10 -10.96 9.43 9.01
CA VAL A 10 -11.63 8.11 9.11
C VAL A 10 -12.05 7.83 10.55
N LEU A 11 -11.14 7.96 11.52
CA LEU A 11 -11.47 7.70 12.93
C LEU A 11 -12.55 8.68 13.43
N GLY A 12 -12.43 9.97 13.11
CA GLY A 12 -13.41 10.99 13.51
C GLY A 12 -14.80 10.75 12.93
N THR A 13 -14.91 10.35 11.67
CA THR A 13 -16.20 10.09 11.02
C THR A 13 -16.85 8.79 11.50
N VAL A 14 -16.07 7.72 11.67
CA VAL A 14 -16.57 6.42 12.14
C VAL A 14 -17.06 6.50 13.59
N PHE A 15 -16.21 6.99 14.50
CA PHE A 15 -16.60 7.09 15.91
C PHE A 15 -17.61 8.21 16.15
N GLY A 16 -17.41 9.37 15.51
CA GLY A 16 -18.33 10.50 15.63
C GLY A 16 -19.72 10.18 15.11
N GLY A 17 -19.84 9.57 13.92
CA GLY A 17 -21.13 9.15 13.37
C GLY A 17 -21.84 8.12 14.25
N TYR A 18 -21.11 7.15 14.79
CA TYR A 18 -21.68 6.14 15.67
C TYR A 18 -22.17 6.71 17.01
N MET A 19 -21.45 7.68 17.58
CA MET A 19 -21.87 8.39 18.79
C MET A 19 -23.09 9.29 18.56
N ILE A 20 -23.20 9.96 17.41
CA ILE A 20 -24.35 10.81 17.06
C ILE A 20 -25.66 10.01 17.03
N VAL A 21 -25.61 8.75 16.59
CA VAL A 21 -26.77 7.84 16.56
C VAL A 21 -27.10 7.29 17.97
N GLY A 22 -26.34 7.66 19.01
CA GLY A 22 -26.53 7.18 20.39
C GLY A 22 -25.95 5.79 20.64
N GLY A 23 -25.07 5.32 19.75
CA GLY A 23 -24.43 4.01 19.88
C GLY A 23 -23.44 3.96 21.05
N HIS A 24 -23.51 2.89 21.85
CA HIS A 24 -22.52 2.63 22.89
C HIS A 24 -21.24 2.08 22.26
N LEU A 25 -20.12 2.78 22.42
CA LEU A 25 -18.81 2.36 21.87
C LEU A 25 -18.38 0.97 22.35
N GLY A 26 -18.87 0.51 23.50
CA GLY A 26 -18.64 -0.85 23.99
C GLY A 26 -19.22 -1.93 23.08
N ALA A 27 -20.30 -1.65 22.34
CA ALA A 27 -20.88 -2.59 21.38
C ALA A 27 -20.01 -2.79 20.13
N LEU A 28 -19.09 -1.87 19.81
CA LEU A 28 -18.12 -2.07 18.72
C LEU A 28 -17.08 -3.13 19.08
N TYR A 29 -16.81 -3.32 20.37
CA TYR A 29 -15.80 -4.26 20.83
C TYR A 29 -16.42 -5.65 21.06
N GLN A 30 -16.81 -6.31 19.97
CA GLN A 30 -17.35 -7.66 19.99
C GLN A 30 -16.33 -8.64 19.40
N PRO A 31 -15.61 -9.43 20.23
CA PRO A 31 -14.56 -10.36 19.78
C PRO A 31 -15.05 -11.37 18.73
N ALA A 32 -16.30 -11.82 18.85
CA ALA A 32 -16.94 -12.71 17.88
C ALA A 32 -17.06 -12.05 16.50
N GLU A 33 -17.39 -10.76 16.44
CA GLU A 33 -17.57 -10.03 15.19
C GLU A 33 -16.23 -9.86 14.46
N PHE A 34 -15.13 -9.64 15.19
CA PHE A 34 -13.78 -9.65 14.60
C PHE A 34 -13.40 -11.00 14.00
N LEU A 35 -13.80 -12.12 14.63
CA LEU A 35 -13.58 -13.46 14.09
C LEU A 35 -14.45 -13.72 12.85
N ILE A 36 -15.71 -13.30 12.88
CA ILE A 36 -16.65 -13.45 11.76
C ILE A 36 -16.19 -12.63 10.56
N ILE A 37 -16.03 -11.32 10.73
CA ILE A 37 -15.62 -10.40 9.64
C ILE A 37 -14.20 -10.72 9.18
N GLY A 38 -13.27 -10.92 10.12
CA GLY A 38 -11.88 -11.27 9.80
C GLY A 38 -11.77 -12.62 9.09
N GLY A 39 -12.46 -13.64 9.59
CA GLY A 39 -12.52 -14.97 8.99
C GLY A 39 -13.19 -14.96 7.62
N ALA A 40 -14.29 -14.21 7.46
CA ALA A 40 -14.96 -14.03 6.18
C ALA A 40 -14.08 -13.30 5.15
N GLY A 41 -13.37 -12.25 5.57
CA GLY A 41 -12.43 -11.52 4.71
C GLY A 41 -11.26 -12.40 4.25
N VAL A 42 -10.64 -13.15 5.16
CA VAL A 42 -9.57 -14.09 4.83
C VAL A 42 -10.07 -15.23 3.96
N GLY A 43 -11.25 -15.79 4.27
CA GLY A 43 -11.88 -16.84 3.48
C GLY A 43 -12.22 -16.38 2.05
N ALA A 44 -12.83 -15.21 1.90
CA ALA A 44 -13.13 -14.61 0.61
C ALA A 44 -11.85 -14.31 -0.19
N PHE A 45 -10.78 -13.85 0.48
CA PHE A 45 -9.48 -13.65 -0.16
C PHE A 45 -8.90 -14.96 -0.69
N ILE A 46 -9.01 -16.05 0.06
CA ILE A 46 -8.53 -17.38 -0.38
C ILE A 46 -9.36 -17.90 -1.56
N VAL A 47 -10.69 -17.79 -1.49
CA VAL A 47 -11.58 -18.23 -2.58
C VAL A 47 -11.36 -17.42 -3.87
N GLY A 48 -11.14 -16.11 -3.74
CA GLY A 48 -10.98 -15.20 -4.88
C GLY A 48 -9.59 -15.17 -5.51
N ASN A 49 -8.59 -15.87 -4.98
CA ASN A 49 -7.21 -15.81 -5.45
C ASN A 49 -6.59 -17.18 -5.69
N ASN A 50 -5.67 -17.27 -6.66
CA ASN A 50 -4.87 -18.48 -6.84
C ASN A 50 -3.70 -18.55 -5.83
N GLY A 51 -3.16 -19.74 -5.60
CA GLY A 51 -2.08 -19.94 -4.62
C GLY A 51 -0.82 -19.10 -4.86
N LYS A 52 -0.55 -18.72 -6.12
CA LYS A 52 0.57 -17.83 -6.49
C LYS A 52 0.32 -16.38 -6.07
N ALA A 53 -0.90 -15.88 -6.24
CA ALA A 53 -1.33 -14.55 -5.82
C ALA A 53 -1.31 -14.45 -4.29
N ILE A 54 -1.87 -15.43 -3.58
CA ILE A 54 -1.85 -15.48 -2.10
C ILE A 54 -0.41 -15.37 -1.57
N LYS A 55 0.51 -16.19 -2.09
CA LYS A 55 1.92 -16.19 -1.67
C LYS A 55 2.63 -14.87 -1.97
N SER A 56 2.30 -14.24 -3.10
CA SER A 56 2.87 -12.94 -3.49
C SER A 56 2.39 -11.83 -2.57
N THR A 57 1.09 -11.79 -2.28
CA THR A 57 0.48 -10.82 -1.35
C THR A 57 1.05 -10.96 0.06
N LEU A 58 1.18 -12.19 0.58
CA LEU A 58 1.78 -12.44 1.90
C LEU A 58 3.25 -12.00 2.00
N ARG A 59 4.02 -12.11 0.90
CA ARG A 59 5.42 -11.61 0.84
C ARG A 59 5.51 -10.09 0.71
N ALA A 60 4.49 -9.45 0.14
CA ALA A 60 4.44 -8.00 -0.05
C ALA A 60 3.89 -7.26 1.19
N LEU A 61 2.97 -7.87 1.93
CA LEU A 61 2.39 -7.34 3.18
C LEU A 61 3.42 -6.75 4.16
N PRO A 62 4.49 -7.48 4.58
CA PRO A 62 5.48 -6.92 5.49
C PRO A 62 6.33 -5.80 4.87
N LYS A 63 6.44 -5.76 3.53
CA LYS A 63 7.14 -4.69 2.82
C LYS A 63 6.32 -3.40 2.76
N LEU A 64 4.98 -3.47 2.78
CA LEU A 64 4.08 -2.31 2.78
C LEU A 64 4.09 -1.57 4.12
N MET A 65 4.19 -2.31 5.23
CA MET A 65 4.36 -1.70 6.56
C MET A 65 5.72 -1.03 6.74
N ARG A 66 6.72 -1.43 5.94
CA ARG A 66 8.04 -0.79 5.93
C ARG A 66 7.98 0.43 5.01
N ARG A 67 8.11 1.63 5.58
CA ARG A 67 8.23 2.88 4.81
C ARG A 67 9.27 2.69 3.69
N SER A 68 8.83 2.76 2.43
CA SER A 68 9.75 2.76 1.30
C SER A 68 10.69 3.96 1.45
N LYS A 69 11.96 3.70 1.75
CA LYS A 69 13.07 4.65 1.53
C LYS A 69 13.58 4.51 0.08
N TYR A 70 12.69 4.20 -0.87
CA TYR A 70 13.05 3.85 -2.23
C TYR A 70 12.17 4.62 -3.22
N ASN A 71 12.70 5.33 -4.20
CA ASN A 71 14.03 5.92 -4.31
C ASN A 71 13.87 7.00 -5.38
N LYS A 72 14.23 8.26 -5.10
CA LYS A 72 14.24 9.29 -6.16
C LYS A 72 15.25 8.92 -7.27
N GLU A 73 16.20 8.05 -6.94
CA GLU A 73 17.20 7.47 -7.85
C GLU A 73 16.60 6.46 -8.85
N LEU A 74 15.51 5.75 -8.54
CA LEU A 74 14.91 4.80 -9.51
C LEU A 74 14.14 5.51 -10.64
N TYR A 75 13.61 6.71 -10.36
CA TYR A 75 12.98 7.54 -11.39
C TYR A 75 14.04 8.05 -12.37
N MET A 76 15.21 8.46 -11.88
CA MET A 76 16.31 8.96 -12.72
C MET A 76 16.99 7.85 -13.53
N ASP A 77 17.04 6.62 -13.03
CA ASP A 77 17.63 5.49 -13.74
C ASP A 77 16.73 4.99 -14.89
N SER A 78 15.40 5.05 -14.70
CA SER A 78 14.42 4.72 -15.75
C SER A 78 14.51 5.67 -16.95
N ASP A 79 14.68 6.97 -16.66
CA ASP A 79 14.80 8.00 -17.69
C ASP A 79 16.20 8.00 -18.35
N GLY A 80 17.26 7.65 -17.59
CA GLY A 80 18.64 7.59 -18.11
C GLY A 80 18.93 6.40 -19.03
N ILE A 81 18.30 5.25 -18.78
CA ILE A 81 18.47 4.04 -19.61
C ILE A 81 17.65 4.18 -20.92
N ALA A 82 16.49 4.85 -20.88
CA ALA A 82 15.71 5.14 -22.08
C ALA A 82 16.39 6.17 -23.01
N VAL A 83 17.05 7.19 -22.44
CA VAL A 83 17.87 8.17 -23.19
C VAL A 83 19.13 7.54 -23.78
N SER A 84 19.64 6.46 -23.20
CA SER A 84 20.82 5.75 -23.74
C SER A 84 20.49 4.73 -24.83
N ALA A 85 19.21 4.35 -24.99
CA ALA A 85 18.78 3.28 -25.91
C ALA A 85 18.14 3.80 -27.22
N ASP A 86 17.78 5.08 -27.31
CA ASP A 86 17.24 5.70 -28.52
C ASP A 86 18.25 6.70 -29.10
N GLY A 87 18.56 6.56 -30.39
CA GLY A 87 19.81 7.02 -31.01
C GLY A 87 20.04 8.53 -31.08
N GLN A 88 21.33 8.90 -30.89
CA GLN A 88 21.99 10.20 -31.12
C GLN A 88 21.73 11.29 -30.07
N ILE A 89 22.75 11.94 -29.48
CA ILE A 89 23.88 12.61 -30.16
C ILE A 89 25.19 12.53 -29.32
N PRO A 90 26.30 11.93 -29.79
CA PRO A 90 27.67 12.37 -29.44
C PRO A 90 28.13 13.45 -30.44
N PRO A 91 29.06 14.39 -30.17
CA PRO A 91 30.02 14.55 -29.05
C PRO A 91 30.00 15.97 -28.41
N ALA A 92 30.62 16.21 -27.26
CA ALA A 92 31.99 16.75 -27.21
C ALA A 92 32.71 16.38 -25.90
N GLY A 93 33.82 15.65 -26.04
CA GLY A 93 34.90 15.65 -25.04
C GLY A 93 35.01 14.42 -24.15
N HIS A 94 35.94 13.54 -24.53
CA HIS A 94 36.66 12.57 -23.69
C HIS A 94 36.04 11.18 -23.43
N VAL A 95 36.19 10.33 -24.47
CA VAL A 95 36.95 9.04 -24.52
C VAL A 95 37.32 8.43 -23.14
N VAL A 96 37.07 7.15 -22.87
CA VAL A 96 37.97 5.97 -23.05
C VAL A 96 37.32 4.89 -22.15
N THR A 97 37.11 3.62 -22.48
CA THR A 97 37.30 2.71 -23.64
C THR A 97 36.40 1.50 -23.37
#